data_AF-A0A2A2Y5W1-F1
#
_entry.id   AF-A0A2A2Y5W1-F1
#
_cell.length_a   1.000
_cell.length_b   1.000
_cell.length_c   1.000
_cell.angle_alpha   90.00
_cell.angle_beta   90.00
_cell.angle_gamma   90.00
#
_symmetry.space_group_name_H-M   'P 1'
#
loop_
_entity.id
_entity.type
_entity.pdbx_description
1 polymer ?
#
loop_
_entity_poly.entity_id
_entity_poly.type
_entity_poly.pdbx_seq_one_letter_code
_entity_poly.pdbx_strand_id
1 'polypeptide(L)'
;MVHKKLMTMQQSPYDAPQSTMMPQPPPDLVMERIIEPPSIKVFGIFHLIIAGLGIIGTIAGLVMMQFTDQFSKLMTIAPPGSTATGSSPQELAMRQYMNDTRTYSYITYVFAIVLAVMLIIAGIGLLKRRESGRVMSIRYAWTSIGMKVITLLIMLTFMIPATTRYNEAMFSGMGSGMGSTMNIVTQATQFLSLLVTCIYPIVVLIMMRKEKVKTFLAGQAR
;
A
#
# COMPACT_ATOMS: atom_id res chain seq x y z
N MET A 1 100.47 -10.80 20.51
CA MET A 1 100.03 -10.64 19.11
C MET A 1 98.97 -11.69 18.83
N VAL A 2 97.69 -11.28 18.79
CA VAL A 2 96.53 -12.18 18.77
C VAL A 2 96.05 -12.35 17.32
N HIS A 3 95.97 -13.60 16.88
CA HIS A 3 95.58 -14.02 15.53
C HIS A 3 94.07 -13.82 15.31
N LYS A 4 93.72 -12.96 14.34
CA LYS A 4 92.34 -12.68 13.93
C LYS A 4 91.90 -13.71 12.87
N LYS A 5 91.15 -14.72 13.30
CA LYS A 5 90.60 -15.78 12.45
C LYS A 5 89.45 -15.21 11.61
N LEU A 6 89.64 -15.11 10.30
CA LEU A 6 88.59 -14.74 9.34
C LEU A 6 87.59 -15.90 9.21
N MET A 7 86.37 -15.71 9.73
CA MET A 7 85.24 -16.59 9.44
C MET A 7 84.63 -16.20 8.10
N THR A 8 84.92 -16.97 7.07
CA THR A 8 84.16 -16.98 5.82
C THR A 8 82.78 -17.57 6.10
N MET A 9 81.72 -16.74 6.01
CA MET A 9 80.35 -17.22 6.01
C MET A 9 80.11 -18.03 4.73
N GLN A 10 79.99 -19.34 4.90
CA GLN A 10 79.60 -20.26 3.84
C GLN A 10 78.08 -20.10 3.62
N GLN A 11 77.70 -19.36 2.58
CA GLN A 11 76.30 -19.24 2.15
C GLN A 11 75.76 -20.63 1.81
N SER A 12 74.62 -20.98 2.42
CA SER A 12 73.98 -22.28 2.26
C SER A 12 73.40 -22.40 0.85
N PRO A 13 73.67 -23.47 0.10
CA PRO A 13 73.11 -23.69 -1.25
C PRO A 13 71.60 -23.87 -1.32
N TYR A 14 70.90 -23.84 -0.17
CA TYR A 14 69.47 -24.11 -0.03
C TYR A 14 68.63 -22.88 0.35
N ASP A 15 69.17 -21.67 0.22
CA ASP A 15 68.35 -20.47 0.34
C ASP A 15 67.36 -20.43 -0.83
N ALA A 16 66.08 -20.68 -0.52
CA ALA A 16 64.99 -20.62 -1.50
C ALA A 16 64.97 -19.24 -2.18
N PRO A 17 64.66 -19.16 -3.48
CA PRO A 17 64.53 -17.88 -4.18
C PRO A 17 63.60 -16.99 -3.37
N GLN A 18 64.12 -15.88 -2.85
CA GLN A 18 63.30 -14.90 -2.15
C GLN A 18 62.16 -14.55 -3.08
N SER A 19 60.97 -15.05 -2.75
CA SER A 19 59.78 -14.86 -3.56
C SER A 19 59.59 -13.36 -3.61
N THR A 20 59.81 -12.76 -4.78
CA THR A 20 59.66 -11.34 -5.02
C THR A 20 58.29 -10.96 -4.47
N MET A 21 58.27 -10.26 -3.32
CA MET A 21 57.04 -9.84 -2.69
C MET A 21 56.30 -9.00 -3.72
N MET A 22 55.25 -9.55 -4.32
CA MET A 22 54.36 -8.74 -5.13
C MET A 22 53.84 -7.61 -4.23
N PRO A 23 53.87 -6.35 -4.68
CA PRO A 23 53.34 -5.24 -3.91
C PRO A 23 51.91 -5.60 -3.47
N GLN A 24 51.67 -5.67 -2.16
CA GLN A 24 50.31 -5.79 -1.69
C GLN A 24 49.53 -4.58 -2.20
N PRO A 25 48.33 -4.78 -2.77
CA PRO A 25 47.49 -3.65 -3.17
C PRO A 25 47.27 -2.76 -1.93
N PRO A 26 47.35 -1.42 -2.10
CA PRO A 26 47.26 -0.50 -0.98
C PRO A 26 45.99 -0.76 -0.15
N PRO A 27 46.09 -0.84 1.19
CA PRO A 27 44.97 -1.18 2.08
C PRO A 27 43.80 -0.18 2.07
N ASP A 28 43.91 0.95 1.36
CA ASP A 28 42.96 2.06 1.40
C ASP A 28 41.92 2.08 0.28
N LEU A 29 41.90 1.10 -0.63
CA LEU A 29 40.79 0.93 -1.57
C LEU A 29 39.75 -0.08 -1.07
N VAL A 30 39.49 -0.09 0.24
CA VAL A 30 38.24 -0.63 0.76
C VAL A 30 37.14 0.30 0.25
N MET A 31 36.68 0.04 -0.98
CA MET A 31 35.37 0.49 -1.45
C MET A 31 34.39 0.03 -0.39
N GLU A 32 34.08 0.91 0.56
CA GLU A 32 33.04 0.70 1.55
C GLU A 32 31.78 0.48 0.74
N ARG A 33 31.45 -0.79 0.51
CA ARG A 33 30.32 -1.18 -0.29
C ARG A 33 29.12 -0.60 0.44
N ILE A 34 28.58 0.49 -0.07
CA ILE A 34 27.32 1.06 0.42
C ILE A 34 26.28 -0.04 0.22
N ILE A 35 25.99 -0.79 1.29
CA ILE A 35 25.06 -1.91 1.25
C ILE A 35 23.67 -1.32 0.97
N GLU A 36 23.13 -1.62 -0.21
CA GLU A 36 21.78 -1.19 -0.59
C GLU A 36 20.77 -1.75 0.44
N PRO A 37 19.97 -0.89 1.10
CA PRO A 37 18.90 -1.35 1.96
C PRO A 37 17.90 -2.17 1.13
N PRO A 38 17.71 -3.48 1.41
CA PRO A 38 16.79 -4.32 0.63
C PRO A 38 15.34 -3.80 0.66
N SER A 39 15.01 -3.07 1.72
CA SER A 39 13.70 -2.43 1.91
C SER A 39 13.30 -1.53 0.75
N ILE A 40 14.22 -0.83 0.09
CA ILE A 40 13.87 0.12 -0.99
C ILE A 40 13.18 -0.59 -2.16
N LYS A 41 13.76 -1.71 -2.62
CA LYS A 41 13.20 -2.51 -3.71
C LYS A 41 11.87 -3.16 -3.32
N VAL A 42 11.82 -3.75 -2.13
CA VAL A 42 10.62 -4.41 -1.61
C VAL A 42 9.45 -3.42 -1.50
N PHE A 43 9.69 -2.24 -0.94
CA PHE A 43 8.66 -1.19 -0.89
C PHE A 43 8.25 -0.72 -2.28
N GLY A 44 9.18 -0.53 -3.20
CA GLY A 44 8.86 -0.17 -4.59
C GLY A 44 7.88 -1.16 -5.23
N ILE A 45 8.14 -2.47 -5.09
CA ILE A 45 7.25 -3.54 -5.59
C ILE A 45 5.88 -3.49 -4.89
N PHE A 46 5.85 -3.36 -3.57
CA PHE A 46 4.57 -3.28 -2.84
C PHE A 46 3.70 -2.10 -3.27
N HIS A 47 4.30 -0.93 -3.52
CA HIS A 47 3.56 0.24 -4.01
C HIS A 47 2.88 -0.08 -5.35
N LEU A 48 3.59 -0.74 -6.27
CA LEU A 48 3.04 -1.12 -7.58
C LEU A 48 1.93 -2.17 -7.48
N ILE A 49 2.09 -3.18 -6.63
CA ILE A 49 1.07 -4.21 -6.42
C ILE A 49 -0.21 -3.59 -5.85
N ILE A 50 -0.07 -2.77 -4.80
CA ILE A 50 -1.22 -2.13 -4.14
C ILE A 50 -1.91 -1.15 -5.10
N ALA A 51 -1.14 -0.38 -5.88
CA ALA A 51 -1.70 0.51 -6.89
C ALA A 51 -2.46 -0.27 -7.98
N GLY A 52 -1.87 -1.37 -8.48
CA GLY A 52 -2.50 -2.23 -9.50
C GLY A 52 -3.82 -2.82 -9.00
N LEU A 53 -3.84 -3.41 -7.81
CA LEU A 53 -5.05 -3.94 -7.19
C LEU A 53 -6.09 -2.83 -6.94
N GLY A 54 -5.65 -1.66 -6.48
CA GLY A 54 -6.53 -0.50 -6.26
C GLY A 54 -7.17 0.00 -7.55
N ILE A 55 -6.42 0.06 -8.66
CA ILE A 55 -6.94 0.45 -9.97
C ILE A 55 -7.94 -0.58 -10.48
N ILE A 56 -7.61 -1.87 -10.43
CA ILE A 56 -8.53 -2.94 -10.86
C ILE A 56 -9.82 -2.88 -10.06
N GLY A 57 -9.74 -2.77 -8.73
CA GLY A 57 -10.91 -2.64 -7.87
C GLY A 57 -11.74 -1.39 -8.15
N THR A 58 -11.08 -0.26 -8.42
CA THR A 58 -11.77 1.00 -8.75
C THR A 58 -12.48 0.92 -10.09
N ILE A 59 -11.84 0.36 -11.12
CA ILE A 59 -12.45 0.16 -12.44
C ILE A 59 -13.64 -0.81 -12.31
N ALA A 60 -13.46 -1.94 -11.64
CA ALA A 60 -14.54 -2.90 -11.42
C ALA A 60 -15.73 -2.27 -10.68
N GLY A 61 -15.48 -1.46 -9.64
CA GLY A 61 -16.51 -0.73 -8.91
C GLY A 61 -17.26 0.30 -9.78
N LEU A 62 -16.52 1.09 -10.58
CA LEU A 62 -17.12 2.05 -11.50
C LEU A 62 -17.98 1.36 -12.56
N VAL A 63 -17.49 0.25 -13.14
CA VAL A 63 -18.26 -0.57 -14.10
C VAL A 63 -19.53 -1.11 -13.43
N MET A 64 -19.40 -1.75 -12.27
CA MET A 64 -20.55 -2.30 -11.55
C MET A 64 -21.61 -1.23 -11.27
N MET A 65 -21.19 -0.01 -10.92
CA MET A 65 -22.09 1.12 -10.66
C MET A 65 -22.85 1.57 -11.92
N GLN A 66 -22.27 1.49 -13.13
CA GLN A 66 -22.99 1.78 -14.39
C GLN A 66 -24.00 0.68 -14.73
N PHE A 67 -23.70 -0.56 -14.38
CA PHE A 67 -24.56 -1.70 -14.67
C PHE A 67 -25.58 -2.00 -13.56
N THR A 68 -25.59 -1.28 -12.44
CA THR A 68 -26.48 -1.66 -11.32
C THR A 68 -27.97 -1.55 -11.68
N ASP A 69 -28.35 -0.59 -12.53
CA ASP A 69 -29.74 -0.46 -13.01
C ASP A 69 -30.14 -1.58 -13.98
N GLN A 70 -29.18 -2.16 -14.72
CA GLN A 70 -29.42 -3.29 -15.62
C GLN A 70 -29.39 -4.61 -14.85
N PHE A 71 -28.46 -4.72 -13.89
CA PHE A 71 -28.30 -5.88 -13.03
C PHE A 71 -29.50 -6.04 -12.08
N SER A 72 -30.02 -4.94 -11.53
CA SER A 72 -31.26 -4.98 -10.74
C SER A 72 -32.44 -5.50 -11.55
N LYS A 73 -32.61 -5.05 -12.81
CA LYS A 73 -33.65 -5.56 -13.73
C LYS A 73 -33.48 -7.05 -14.07
N LEU A 74 -32.25 -7.53 -14.19
CA LEU A 74 -31.93 -8.93 -14.46
C LEU A 74 -32.07 -9.82 -13.22
N MET A 75 -31.84 -9.28 -12.01
CA MET A 75 -31.99 -10.00 -10.74
C MET A 75 -33.43 -9.99 -10.22
N THR A 76 -34.28 -9.07 -10.70
CA THR A 76 -35.73 -9.08 -10.46
C THR A 76 -36.46 -10.09 -11.38
N ILE A 77 -35.85 -11.23 -11.70
CA ILE A 77 -36.59 -12.39 -12.20
C ILE A 77 -37.52 -12.82 -11.06
N ALA A 78 -38.70 -12.22 -11.06
CA ALA A 78 -39.81 -12.53 -10.20
C ALA A 78 -39.99 -14.05 -10.14
N PRO A 79 -40.11 -14.65 -8.93
CA PRO A 79 -40.61 -16.01 -8.82
C PRO A 79 -41.92 -16.11 -9.62
N PRO A 80 -42.12 -17.17 -10.42
CA PRO A 80 -43.33 -17.31 -11.22
C PRO A 80 -44.57 -17.20 -10.32
N GLY A 81 -45.33 -16.11 -10.48
CA GLY A 81 -46.52 -15.80 -9.68
C GLY A 81 -46.54 -14.45 -8.97
N SER A 82 -45.44 -13.67 -8.92
CA SER A 82 -45.50 -12.32 -8.35
C SER A 82 -45.90 -11.26 -9.39
N THR A 83 -47.11 -10.73 -9.26
CA THR A 83 -47.64 -9.58 -10.02
C THR A 83 -47.11 -8.26 -9.46
N ALA A 84 -45.81 -8.17 -9.18
CA ALA A 84 -45.20 -6.95 -8.63
C ALA A 84 -44.92 -5.94 -9.75
N THR A 85 -45.97 -5.29 -10.24
CA THR A 85 -45.87 -4.04 -11.02
C THR A 85 -45.65 -2.80 -10.12
N GLY A 86 -45.25 -2.99 -8.87
CA GLY A 86 -44.91 -1.93 -7.91
C GLY A 86 -43.61 -2.26 -7.19
N SER A 87 -42.72 -1.27 -7.06
CA SER A 87 -41.46 -1.40 -6.33
C SER A 87 -41.75 -1.71 -4.87
N SER A 88 -41.35 -2.89 -4.39
CA SER A 88 -41.51 -3.24 -2.98
C SER A 88 -40.86 -2.19 -2.08
N PRO A 89 -41.30 -2.01 -0.82
CA PRO A 89 -40.64 -1.10 0.13
C PRO A 89 -39.12 -1.34 0.24
N GLN A 90 -38.69 -2.59 0.05
CA GLN A 90 -37.28 -2.99 0.02
C GLN A 90 -36.55 -2.45 -1.23
N GLU A 91 -37.17 -2.52 -2.40
CA GLU A 91 -36.59 -1.99 -3.65
C GLU A 91 -36.46 -0.46 -3.58
N LEU A 92 -37.47 0.23 -3.04
CA LEU A 92 -37.43 1.67 -2.83
C LEU A 92 -36.31 2.07 -1.86
N ALA A 93 -36.15 1.34 -0.75
CA ALA A 93 -35.08 1.58 0.21
C ALA A 93 -33.68 1.36 -0.40
N MET A 94 -33.52 0.31 -1.22
CA MET A 94 -32.27 0.05 -1.94
C MET A 94 -31.95 1.17 -2.92
N ARG A 95 -32.92 1.61 -3.73
CA ARG A 95 -32.74 2.72 -4.68
C ARG A 95 -32.38 4.03 -3.98
N GLN A 96 -33.05 4.33 -2.86
CA GLN A 96 -32.75 5.51 -2.07
C GLN A 96 -31.34 5.44 -1.48
N TYR A 97 -30.95 4.32 -0.89
CA TYR A 97 -29.60 4.12 -0.38
C TYR A 97 -28.53 4.27 -1.47
N MET A 98 -28.76 3.68 -2.64
CA MET A 98 -27.87 3.82 -3.78
C MET A 98 -27.71 5.28 -4.22
N ASN A 99 -28.81 6.03 -4.29
CA ASN A 99 -28.77 7.45 -4.65
C ASN A 99 -28.06 8.30 -3.59
N ASP A 100 -28.38 8.08 -2.31
CA ASP A 100 -27.77 8.80 -1.17
C ASP A 100 -26.25 8.57 -1.10
N THR A 101 -25.79 7.37 -1.49
CA THR A 101 -24.38 6.98 -1.41
C THR A 101 -23.60 7.16 -2.72
N ARG A 102 -24.27 7.48 -3.83
CA ARG A 102 -23.65 7.59 -5.16
C ARG A 102 -22.55 8.65 -5.21
N THR A 103 -22.84 9.84 -4.71
CA THR A 103 -21.88 10.95 -4.69
C THR A 103 -20.64 10.61 -3.89
N TYR A 104 -20.85 9.98 -2.72
CA TYR A 104 -19.76 9.52 -1.89
C TYR A 104 -18.88 8.48 -2.61
N SER A 105 -19.49 7.47 -3.25
CA SER A 105 -18.76 6.45 -4.01
C SER A 105 -17.90 7.07 -5.11
N TYR A 106 -18.41 8.03 -5.87
CA TYR A 106 -17.62 8.75 -6.88
C TYR A 106 -16.42 9.48 -6.28
N ILE A 107 -16.63 10.20 -5.18
CA ILE A 107 -15.56 10.91 -4.47
C ILE A 107 -14.49 9.90 -4.02
N THR A 108 -14.87 8.77 -3.43
CA THR A 108 -13.96 7.70 -3.01
C THR A 108 -13.16 7.14 -4.19
N TYR A 109 -13.79 6.88 -5.34
CA TYR A 109 -13.10 6.37 -6.53
C TYR A 109 -12.10 7.37 -7.10
N VAL A 110 -12.44 8.67 -7.15
CA VAL A 110 -11.51 9.71 -7.58
C VAL A 110 -10.28 9.73 -6.68
N PHE A 111 -10.47 9.69 -5.36
CA PHE A 111 -9.35 9.64 -4.43
C PHE A 111 -8.54 8.36 -4.53
N ALA A 112 -9.17 7.21 -4.75
CA ALA A 112 -8.48 5.94 -4.98
C ALA A 112 -7.56 6.01 -6.20
N ILE A 113 -8.02 6.62 -7.31
CA ILE A 113 -7.21 6.84 -8.52
C ILE A 113 -6.02 7.77 -8.21
N VAL A 114 -6.26 8.91 -7.55
CA VAL A 114 -5.19 9.84 -7.17
C VAL A 114 -4.12 9.15 -6.33
N LEU A 115 -4.54 8.40 -5.30
CA LEU A 115 -3.63 7.64 -4.45
C LEU A 115 -2.88 6.55 -5.22
N ALA A 116 -3.54 5.85 -6.15
CA ALA A 116 -2.89 4.85 -6.99
C ALA A 116 -1.81 5.47 -7.91
N VAL A 117 -2.09 6.63 -8.51
CA VAL A 117 -1.09 7.36 -9.32
C VAL A 117 0.11 7.77 -8.47
N MET A 118 -0.13 8.30 -7.26
CA MET A 118 0.96 8.62 -6.33
C MET A 118 1.80 7.38 -5.97
N LEU A 119 1.16 6.24 -5.71
CA LEU A 119 1.85 4.97 -5.45
C LEU A 119 2.68 4.50 -6.65
N ILE A 120 2.17 4.63 -7.87
CA ILE A 120 2.91 4.24 -9.09
C ILE A 120 4.17 5.10 -9.23
N ILE A 121 4.04 6.42 -9.12
CA ILE A 121 5.17 7.35 -9.24
C ILE A 121 6.21 7.06 -8.14
N ALA A 122 5.74 6.85 -6.90
CA ALA A 122 6.59 6.52 -5.78
C ALA A 122 7.31 5.17 -5.97
N GLY A 123 6.57 4.13 -6.39
CA GLY A 123 7.08 2.79 -6.63
C GLY A 123 8.16 2.76 -7.71
N ILE A 124 7.90 3.39 -8.88
CA ILE A 124 8.89 3.53 -9.95
C ILE A 124 10.10 4.33 -9.46
N GLY A 125 9.88 5.41 -8.71
CA GLY A 125 10.96 6.23 -8.13
C GLY A 125 11.86 5.43 -7.20
N LEU A 126 11.29 4.59 -6.33
CA LEU A 126 12.03 3.72 -5.42
C LEU A 126 12.79 2.61 -6.17
N LEU A 127 12.19 2.00 -7.19
CA LEU A 127 12.86 0.99 -8.02
C LEU A 127 14.03 1.57 -8.82
N LYS A 128 13.92 2.83 -9.24
CA LYS A 128 15.02 3.59 -9.85
C LYS A 128 15.97 4.21 -8.84
N ARG A 129 15.83 3.88 -7.54
CA ARG A 129 16.65 4.37 -6.43
C ARG A 129 16.74 5.89 -6.32
N ARG A 130 15.67 6.60 -6.73
CA ARG A 130 15.62 8.06 -6.69
C ARG A 130 15.04 8.54 -5.36
N GLU A 131 15.63 9.60 -4.80
CA GLU A 131 15.08 10.29 -3.62
C GLU A 131 13.63 10.76 -3.84
N SER A 132 13.27 11.13 -5.08
CA SER A 132 11.89 11.49 -5.43
C SER A 132 10.89 10.39 -5.10
N GLY A 133 11.27 9.11 -5.19
CA GLY A 133 10.44 7.98 -4.79
C GLY A 133 10.11 8.02 -3.30
N ARG A 134 11.11 8.26 -2.44
CA ARG A 134 10.93 8.41 -0.99
C ARG A 134 10.00 9.57 -0.65
N VAL A 135 10.22 10.73 -1.27
CA VAL A 135 9.40 11.93 -1.03
C VAL A 135 7.95 11.68 -1.45
N MET A 136 7.71 11.05 -2.60
CA MET A 136 6.37 10.70 -3.06
C MET A 136 5.69 9.65 -2.16
N SER A 137 6.41 8.65 -1.66
CA SER A 137 5.87 7.68 -0.68
C SER A 137 5.40 8.37 0.62
N ILE A 138 6.18 9.31 1.13
CA ILE A 138 5.81 10.08 2.34
C ILE A 138 4.58 10.95 2.08
N ARG A 139 4.53 11.63 0.92
CA ARG A 139 3.36 12.43 0.51
C ARG A 139 2.12 11.55 0.38
N TYR A 140 2.23 10.42 -0.32
CA TYR A 140 1.16 9.42 -0.42
C TYR A 140 0.64 9.04 0.96
N ALA A 141 1.52 8.73 1.91
CA ALA A 141 1.09 8.26 3.22
C ALA A 141 0.33 9.33 4.01
N TRP A 142 0.79 10.58 4.00
CA TRP A 142 0.06 11.70 4.61
C TRP A 142 -1.28 11.96 3.93
N THR A 143 -1.31 11.99 2.59
CA THR A 143 -2.56 12.15 1.83
C THR A 143 -3.52 10.99 2.14
N SER A 144 -3.04 9.75 2.19
CA SER A 144 -3.84 8.56 2.51
C SER A 144 -4.42 8.61 3.92
N ILE A 145 -3.66 9.08 4.92
CA ILE A 145 -4.15 9.27 6.29
C ILE A 145 -5.20 10.38 6.34
N GLY A 146 -4.92 11.55 5.75
CA GLY A 146 -5.87 12.67 5.71
C GLY A 146 -7.18 12.27 5.03
N MET A 147 -7.09 11.51 3.93
CA MET A 147 -8.26 10.99 3.24
C MET A 147 -9.09 10.04 4.10
N LYS A 148 -8.46 9.18 4.89
CA LYS A 148 -9.18 8.28 5.81
C LYS A 148 -9.89 9.04 6.92
N VAL A 149 -9.32 10.14 7.40
CA VAL A 149 -10.00 11.04 8.36
C VAL A 149 -11.25 11.66 7.72
N ILE A 150 -11.15 12.14 6.48
CA ILE A 150 -12.31 12.67 5.74
C ILE A 150 -13.37 11.58 5.53
N THR A 151 -12.95 10.39 5.08
CA THR A 151 -13.84 9.22 4.93
C THR A 151 -14.54 8.87 6.24
N LEU A 152 -13.82 8.89 7.36
CA LEU A 152 -14.39 8.63 8.69
C LEU A 152 -15.47 9.66 9.03
N LEU A 153 -15.23 10.94 8.79
CA LEU A 153 -16.21 12.00 9.04
C LEU A 153 -17.47 11.84 8.17
N ILE A 154 -17.30 11.58 6.87
CA ILE A 154 -18.44 11.34 5.96
C ILE A 154 -19.20 10.07 6.38
N MET A 155 -18.47 9.03 6.80
CA MET A 155 -19.07 7.79 7.26
C MET A 155 -19.97 8.02 8.47
N LEU A 156 -19.46 8.72 9.49
CA LEU A 156 -20.20 9.02 10.72
C LEU A 156 -21.42 9.91 10.49
N THR A 157 -21.31 10.89 9.58
CA THR A 157 -22.35 11.92 9.38
C THR A 157 -23.40 11.55 8.33
N PHE A 158 -23.04 10.78 7.29
CA PHE A 158 -23.92 10.47 6.17
C PHE A 158 -24.11 8.96 5.95
N MET A 159 -23.05 8.16 5.95
CA MET A 159 -23.19 6.74 5.60
C MET A 159 -23.87 5.91 6.68
N ILE A 160 -23.53 6.11 7.95
CA ILE A 160 -24.17 5.39 9.05
C ILE A 160 -25.69 5.61 9.06
N PRO A 161 -26.23 6.85 9.05
CA PRO A 161 -27.68 7.04 9.04
C PRO A 161 -28.35 6.53 7.76
N ALA A 162 -27.70 6.63 6.60
CA ALA A 162 -28.21 6.04 5.36
C ALA A 162 -28.28 4.51 5.42
N THR A 163 -27.23 3.87 5.96
CA THR A 163 -27.14 2.40 6.12
C THR A 163 -28.15 1.90 7.15
N THR A 164 -28.34 2.64 8.25
CA THR A 164 -29.34 2.32 9.29
C THR A 164 -30.74 2.30 8.72
N ARG A 165 -31.15 3.36 8.00
CA ARG A 165 -32.47 3.42 7.33
C ARG A 165 -32.65 2.30 6.31
N TYR A 166 -31.60 2.02 5.53
CA TYR A 166 -31.61 0.92 4.55
C TYR A 166 -31.83 -0.44 5.21
N ASN A 167 -31.05 -0.78 6.24
CA ASN A 167 -31.15 -2.06 6.94
C ASN A 167 -32.48 -2.20 7.69
N GLU A 168 -32.99 -1.13 8.31
CA GLU A 168 -34.31 -1.13 8.95
C GLU A 168 -35.42 -1.43 7.94
N ALA A 169 -35.40 -0.78 6.78
CA ALA A 169 -36.39 -1.03 5.72
C ALA A 169 -36.27 -2.45 5.15
N MET A 170 -35.04 -2.92 4.90
CA MET A 170 -34.77 -4.23 4.31
C MET A 170 -35.19 -5.39 5.23
N PHE A 171 -34.95 -5.24 6.54
CA PHE A 171 -35.18 -6.30 7.54
C PHE A 171 -36.44 -6.09 8.40
N SER A 172 -37.27 -5.10 8.09
CA SER A 172 -38.50 -4.77 8.82
C SER A 172 -39.47 -5.95 9.00
N GLY A 173 -39.46 -6.92 8.07
CA GLY A 173 -40.29 -8.13 8.12
C GLY A 173 -39.62 -9.39 8.67
N MET A 174 -38.34 -9.35 9.06
CA MET A 174 -37.55 -10.54 9.41
C MET A 174 -37.40 -10.80 10.93
N GLY A 175 -38.28 -10.21 11.75
CA GLY A 175 -38.30 -10.38 13.21
C GLY A 175 -37.68 -9.21 13.97
N SER A 176 -38.05 -9.08 15.25
CA SER A 176 -37.56 -7.98 16.10
C SER A 176 -36.05 -8.08 16.33
N GLY A 177 -35.32 -7.02 15.99
CA GLY A 177 -33.87 -6.90 16.26
C GLY A 177 -32.94 -7.22 15.09
N MET A 178 -33.39 -7.88 14.02
CA MET A 178 -32.52 -8.26 12.89
C MET A 178 -31.87 -7.04 12.20
N GLY A 179 -32.64 -5.98 11.98
CA GLY A 179 -32.10 -4.73 11.41
C GLY A 179 -31.03 -4.07 12.28
N SER A 180 -31.20 -4.10 13.61
CA SER A 180 -30.21 -3.58 14.56
C SER A 180 -28.93 -4.40 14.55
N THR A 181 -29.04 -5.73 14.58
CA THR A 181 -27.89 -6.63 14.47
C THR A 181 -27.11 -6.40 13.18
N MET A 182 -27.81 -6.26 12.04
CA MET A 182 -27.17 -5.98 10.75
C MET A 182 -26.47 -4.61 10.71
N ASN A 183 -27.03 -3.60 11.38
CA ASN A 183 -26.37 -2.30 11.53
C ASN A 183 -25.06 -2.42 12.31
N ILE A 184 -25.06 -3.11 13.44
CA ILE A 184 -23.86 -3.30 14.27
C ILE A 184 -22.78 -4.04 13.48
N VAL A 185 -23.13 -5.15 12.82
CA VAL A 185 -22.20 -5.94 12.02
C VAL A 185 -21.61 -5.09 10.89
N THR A 186 -22.46 -4.39 10.13
CA THR A 186 -22.02 -3.56 9.00
C THR A 186 -21.07 -2.45 9.46
N GLN A 187 -21.42 -1.74 10.53
CA GLN A 187 -20.58 -0.68 11.08
C GLN A 187 -19.24 -1.24 11.59
N ALA A 188 -19.26 -2.34 12.35
CA ALA A 188 -18.04 -2.96 12.86
C ALA A 188 -17.09 -3.37 11.73
N THR A 189 -17.61 -3.97 10.66
CA THR A 189 -16.81 -4.33 9.48
C THR A 189 -16.23 -3.09 8.80
N GLN A 190 -16.99 -2.00 8.67
CA GLN A 190 -16.51 -0.75 8.08
C GLN A 190 -15.36 -0.13 8.89
N PHE A 191 -15.51 -0.04 10.22
CA PHE A 191 -14.45 0.46 11.09
C PHE A 191 -13.20 -0.43 11.05
N LEU A 192 -13.38 -1.76 11.12
CA LEU A 192 -12.26 -2.69 11.05
C LEU A 192 -11.52 -2.56 9.72
N SER A 193 -12.24 -2.45 8.61
CA SER A 193 -11.64 -2.22 7.28
C SER A 193 -10.84 -0.92 7.23
N LEU A 194 -11.37 0.17 7.80
CA LEU A 194 -10.65 1.45 7.87
C LEU A 194 -9.34 1.33 8.69
N LEU A 195 -9.38 0.62 9.82
CA LEU A 195 -8.20 0.39 10.67
C LEU A 195 -7.14 -0.45 9.95
N VAL A 196 -7.55 -1.55 9.30
CA VAL A 196 -6.64 -2.42 8.56
C VAL A 196 -5.96 -1.65 7.43
N THR A 197 -6.70 -0.83 6.70
CA THR A 197 -6.14 -0.03 5.60
C THR A 197 -5.22 1.11 6.06
N CYS A 198 -5.27 1.53 7.34
CA CYS A 198 -4.32 2.49 7.94
C CYS A 198 -2.94 1.89 8.20
N ILE A 199 -2.81 0.56 8.32
CA ILE A 199 -1.54 -0.09 8.66
C ILE A 199 -0.48 0.23 7.60
N TYR A 200 -0.82 0.13 6.32
CA TYR A 200 0.12 0.36 5.23
C TYR A 200 0.74 1.78 5.19
N PRO A 201 -0.04 2.88 5.16
CA PRO A 201 0.55 4.22 5.15
C PRO A 201 1.38 4.52 6.41
N ILE A 202 1.01 3.98 7.58
CA ILE A 202 1.82 4.12 8.80
C ILE A 202 3.17 3.41 8.64
N VAL A 203 3.17 2.18 8.14
CA VAL A 203 4.41 1.42 7.88
C VAL A 203 5.29 2.14 6.86
N VAL A 204 4.70 2.69 5.80
CA VAL A 204 5.42 3.50 4.80
C VAL A 204 6.08 4.73 5.45
N LEU A 205 5.37 5.46 6.32
CA LEU A 205 5.94 6.61 7.03
C LEU A 205 7.12 6.23 7.92
N ILE A 206 6.97 5.16 8.71
CA ILE A 206 8.03 4.70 9.63
C ILE A 206 9.27 4.28 8.84
N MET A 207 9.09 3.51 7.76
CA MET A 207 10.22 2.95 7.01
C MET A 207 10.92 4.01 6.14
N MET A 208 10.19 4.91 5.50
CA MET A 208 10.77 5.95 4.64
C MET A 208 11.45 7.08 5.43
N ARG A 209 11.20 7.19 6.74
CA ARG A 209 11.89 8.13 7.64
C ARG A 209 13.18 7.59 8.25
N LYS A 210 13.50 6.30 8.08
CA LYS A 210 14.75 5.73 8.60
C LYS A 210 15.97 6.38 7.93
N GLU A 211 16.93 6.80 8.74
CA GLU A 211 18.14 7.50 8.27
C GLU A 211 18.91 6.69 7.23
N LYS A 212 19.02 5.37 7.41
CA LYS A 212 19.67 4.48 6.43
C LYS A 212 19.09 4.62 5.02
N VAL A 213 17.76 4.73 4.89
CA VAL A 213 17.08 4.90 3.61
C VAL A 213 17.29 6.31 3.07
N LYS A 214 17.25 7.31 3.95
CA LYS A 214 17.48 8.71 3.59
C LYS A 214 18.89 8.92 3.03
N THR A 215 19.91 8.50 3.77
CA THR A 215 21.33 8.69 3.42
C THR A 215 21.68 7.92 2.15
N PHE A 216 21.19 6.69 1.98
CA PHE A 216 21.42 5.92 0.76
C PHE A 216 20.85 6.62 -0.48
N LEU A 217 19.59 7.07 -0.42
CA LEU A 217 18.94 7.70 -1.57
C LEU A 217 19.47 9.12 -1.84
N ALA A 218 19.94 9.83 -0.82
CA ALA A 218 20.58 11.14 -0.97
C ALA A 218 21.98 11.02 -1.59
N GLY A 219 22.72 9.94 -1.29
CA GLY A 219 24.04 9.66 -1.84
C GLY A 219 24.04 9.22 -3.31
N GLN A 220 22.90 8.77 -3.84
CA GLN A 220 22.75 8.40 -5.26
C GLN A 220 22.35 9.60 -6.14
N ALA A 221 23.05 10.72 -6.02
CA ALA A 221 22.74 11.95 -6.75
C ALA A 221 22.48 11.73 -8.26
N ARG A 222 21.22 12.03 -8.65
CA ARG A 222 20.56 12.19 -9.97
C ARG A 222 21.00 11.36 -11.18
#